data_AF-A0A662UPE5-F1
#
_entry.id   AF-A0A662UPE5-F1
#
_cell.length_a   1.000
_cell.length_b   1.000
_cell.length_c   1.000
_cell.angle_alpha   90.00
_cell.angle_beta   90.00
_cell.angle_gamma   90.00
#
_symmetry.space_group_name_H-M   'P 1'
#
loop_
_entity.id
_entity.type
_entity.pdbx_description
1 polymer ?
#
loop_
_entity_poly.entity_id
_entity_poly.type
_entity_poly.pdbx_seq_one_letter_code
_entity_poly.pdbx_strand_id
1 'polypeptide(L)' 'MKWLLRRCVRCGKYTLSRSKCPYCGGELQVPHPPRFSLEDKYVALRIRMKLESKQLDLDKKPFYVID' A
#
# COMPACT_ATOMS: atom_id res chain seq x y z
N MET A 1 2.78 10.46 -12.59
CA MET A 1 2.52 11.35 -11.42
C MET A 1 3.82 11.46 -10.65
N LYS A 2 4.33 12.66 -10.36
CA LYS A 2 5.60 12.82 -9.63
C LYS A 2 5.30 12.95 -8.13
N TRP A 3 5.20 11.82 -7.44
CA TRP A 3 4.96 11.81 -6.00
C TRP A 3 6.23 12.23 -5.24
N LEU A 4 6.18 13.42 -4.63
CA LEU A 4 7.31 14.00 -3.89
C LEU A 4 7.38 13.52 -2.45
N LEU A 5 6.23 13.41 -1.77
CA LEU A 5 6.17 13.00 -0.38
C LEU A 5 6.59 11.53 -0.22
N ARG A 6 7.39 11.25 0.80
CA ARG A 6 7.81 9.92 1.22
C ARG A 6 7.50 9.71 2.70
N ARG A 7 7.25 8.46 3.08
CA ARG A 7 7.07 8.04 4.48
C ARG A 7 8.09 6.96 4.81
N CYS A 8 8.73 7.08 5.96
CA CYS A 8 9.67 6.05 6.43
C CYS A 8 8.91 4.81 6.90
N VAL A 9 9.31 3.64 6.42
CA VAL A 9 8.74 2.34 6.84
C VAL A 9 9.10 2.03 8.30
N ARG A 10 10.27 2.50 8.77
CA ARG A 10 10.78 2.21 10.12
C ARG A 10 10.20 3.14 11.20
N CYS A 11 10.26 4.46 11.01
CA CYS A 11 9.84 5.42 12.04
C CYS A 11 8.55 6.17 11.73
N GLY A 12 7.93 5.93 10.57
CA GLY A 12 6.64 6.52 10.19
C GLY A 12 6.67 8.02 9.83
N LYS A 13 7.80 8.72 10.02
CA LYS A 13 7.94 10.15 9.69
C LYS A 13 7.89 10.41 8.18
N TYR A 14 7.31 11.54 7.81
CA TYR A 14 7.28 12.02 6.44
C TYR A 14 8.53 12.83 6.08
N THR A 15 8.89 12.82 4.80
CA THR A 15 10.02 13.58 4.26
C THR A 15 9.86 13.81 2.75
N LEU A 16 10.66 14.74 2.21
CA LEU A 16 10.85 14.94 0.77
C LEU A 16 12.16 14.31 0.26
N SER A 17 12.99 13.77 1.15
CA SER A 17 14.17 12.99 0.79
C SER A 17 13.77 11.82 -0.11
N ARG A 18 14.60 11.51 -1.11
CA ARG A 18 14.36 10.41 -2.06
C ARG A 18 15.17 9.15 -1.80
N SER A 19 16.20 9.23 -0.97
CA SER A 19 17.13 8.13 -0.73
C SER A 19 16.83 7.42 0.58
N LYS A 20 17.04 8.09 1.72
CA LYS A 20 16.87 7.53 3.07
C LYS A 20 16.18 8.51 3.99
N CYS A 21 15.56 7.98 5.04
CA CYS A 21 14.96 8.79 6.09
C CYS A 21 16.04 9.62 6.80
N PRO A 22 15.92 10.96 6.83
CA PRO A 22 16.93 11.82 7.48
C PRO A 22 16.96 11.66 9.01
N TYR A 23 15.95 11.02 9.60
CA TYR A 23 15.82 10.86 11.06
C TYR A 23 16.36 9.52 11.58
N CYS A 24 16.26 8.44 10.80
CA CYS A 24 16.62 7.09 11.27
C CYS A 24 17.36 6.23 10.24
N GLY A 25 17.65 6.77 9.05
CA GLY A 25 18.31 6.05 7.95
C GLY A 25 17.45 4.98 7.27
N GLY A 26 16.22 4.74 7.73
CA GLY A 26 15.32 3.71 7.19
C GLY A 26 14.82 4.01 5.77
N GLU A 27 14.29 2.96 5.14
CA GLU A 27 13.77 3.01 3.78
C GLU A 27 12.52 3.89 3.67
N LEU A 28 12.37 4.49 2.49
CA LEU A 28 11.33 5.47 2.19
C LEU A 28 10.39 4.93 1.10
N GLN A 29 9.10 4.88 1.41
CA GLN A 29 8.06 4.51 0.46
C GLN A 29 7.19 5.71 0.09
N VAL A 30 6.45 5.59 -1.01
CA VAL A 30 5.44 6.58 -1.34
C VAL A 30 4.18 6.30 -0.52
N PRO A 31 3.67 7.28 0.26
CA PRO A 31 2.49 7.08 1.10
C PRO A 31 1.18 7.17 0.32
N HIS A 32 1.19 7.74 -0.89
CA HIS A 32 -0.03 7.91 -1.67
C HIS A 32 -0.50 6.55 -2.19
N PRO A 33 -1.80 6.23 -2.08
CA PRO A 33 -2.35 5.01 -2.64
C PRO A 33 -2.26 5.02 -4.18
N PRO A 34 -2.27 3.83 -4.82
CA PRO A 34 -2.39 3.74 -6.26
C PRO A 34 -3.70 4.40 -6.75
N ARG A 35 -3.69 4.90 -7.99
CA ARG A 35 -4.89 5.48 -8.60
C ARG A 35 -5.98 4.42 -8.75
N PHE A 36 -7.21 4.81 -8.45
CA PHE A 36 -8.38 3.99 -8.70
C PHE A 36 -8.82 4.11 -10.17
N SER A 37 -9.37 3.02 -10.72
CA SER A 37 -9.97 2.95 -12.05
C SER A 37 -11.30 2.21 -11.94
N LEU A 38 -12.34 2.70 -12.60
CA LEU A 38 -13.65 2.04 -12.61
C LEU A 38 -13.61 0.71 -13.38
N GLU A 39 -12.85 0.65 -14.48
CA GLU A 39 -12.75 -0.56 -15.31
C GLU A 39 -11.82 -1.61 -14.70
N ASP A 40 -10.76 -1.18 -14.03
CA ASP A 40 -9.79 -2.04 -13.31
C ASP A 40 -9.44 -3.36 -14.02
N LYS A 41 -8.89 -3.26 -15.24
CA LYS A 41 -8.57 -4.39 -16.14
C LYS A 41 -7.77 -5.54 -15.49
N TYR A 42 -7.04 -5.26 -14.41
CA TYR A 42 -6.16 -6.23 -13.74
C TYR A 42 -6.70 -6.71 -12.39
N VAL A 43 -7.98 -6.47 -12.08
CA VAL A 43 -8.59 -6.85 -10.81
C VAL A 43 -8.43 -8.34 -10.50
N ALA A 44 -8.69 -9.22 -11.48
CA ALA A 44 -8.60 -10.66 -11.31
C ALA A 44 -7.18 -11.12 -10.97
N LEU A 45 -6.17 -10.56 -11.65
CA LEU A 45 -4.76 -10.87 -11.39
C LEU A 45 -4.35 -10.41 -9.99
N ARG A 46 -4.72 -9.19 -9.60
CA ARG A 46 -4.39 -8.66 -8.26
C ARG A 46 -5.07 -9.43 -7.15
N ILE A 47 -6.31 -9.90 -7.33
CA ILE A 47 -7.00 -10.75 -6.37
C ILE A 47 -6.27 -12.09 -6.23
N ARG A 48 -5.94 -12.77 -7.35
CA ARG A 48 -5.19 -14.03 -7.32
C ARG A 48 -3.87 -13.91 -6.58
N MET A 49 -3.07 -12.88 -6.87
CA MET A 49 -1.80 -12.63 -6.16
C MET A 49 -1.99 -12.44 -4.65
N LYS A 50 -3.07 -11.77 -4.22
CA LYS A 50 -3.36 -11.59 -2.80
C LYS A 50 -3.81 -12.88 -2.11
N LEU A 51 -4.55 -13.74 -2.80
CA LEU A 51 -4.93 -15.05 -2.29
C LEU A 51 -3.70 -15.95 -2.13
N GLU A 52 -2.85 -16.03 -3.15
CA GLU A 52 -1.61 -16.82 -3.12
C GLU A 52 -0.65 -16.34 -2.03
N SER A 53 -0.51 -15.03 -1.86
CA SER A 53 0.31 -14.42 -0.78
C SER A 53 -0.38 -14.42 0.59
N LYS A 54 -1.59 -15.00 0.71
CA LYS A 54 -2.39 -15.05 1.95
C LYS A 54 -2.69 -13.67 2.57
N GLN A 55 -2.69 -12.62 1.75
CA GLN A 55 -3.06 -11.26 2.15
C GLN A 55 -4.59 -11.05 2.12
N LEU A 56 -5.32 -11.93 1.44
CA LEU A 56 -6.77 -11.90 1.32
C LEU A 56 -7.32 -13.30 1.63
N ASP A 57 -8.46 -13.33 2.32
CA ASP A 57 -9.20 -14.55 2.67
C ASP A 57 -10.69 -14.26 2.40
N LEU A 58 -11.29 -15.03 1.49
CA LEU A 58 -12.66 -14.79 1.02
C LEU A 58 -13.72 -15.44 1.93
N ASP A 59 -13.32 -16.42 2.73
CA ASP A 59 -14.25 -17.12 3.62
C ASP A 59 -14.53 -16.29 4.88
N LYS A 60 -13.64 -15.33 5.19
CA LYS A 60 -13.81 -14.40 6.31
C LYS A 60 -14.77 -13.29 5.95
N LYS A 61 -15.82 -13.16 6.77
CA LYS A 61 -16.72 -12.01 6.72
C LYS A 61 -15.95 -10.71 7.03
N PRO A 62 -16.15 -9.63 6.25
CA PRO A 62 -15.51 -8.36 6.54
C PRO A 62 -16.04 -7.74 7.85
N PHE A 63 -15.16 -7.06 8.60
CA PHE A 63 -15.46 -6.49 9.92
C PHE A 63 -16.67 -5.53 9.95
N TYR A 64 -16.99 -4.88 8.83
CA TYR A 64 -18.09 -3.93 8.73
C TYR A 64 -19.46 -4.57 8.45
N VAL A 65 -19.53 -5.90 8.30
CA VAL A 65 -20.80 -6.61 8.13
C VAL A 65 -21.15 -7.26 9.46
N ILE A 66 -21.94 -6.54 10.26
CA ILE A 66 -22.50 -7.04 11.52
C ILE A 66 -23.59 -8.07 11.14
N ASP A 67 -23.57 -9.26 11.75
CA ASP A 67 -24.64 -10.26 11.60
C ASP A 67 -25.98 -9.78 12.18
#